data_AF-A0A0W1A1T0-F1
#
_entry.id   AF-A0A0W1A1T0-F1
#
_cell.length_a   1.000
_cell.length_b   1.000
_cell.length_c   1.000
_cell.angle_alpha   90.00
_cell.angle_beta   90.00
_cell.angle_gamma   90.00
#
_symmetry.space_group_name_H-M   'P 1'
#
loop_
_entity.id
_entity.type
_entity.pdbx_description
1 polymer ?
#
loop_
_entity_poly.entity_id
_entity_poly.type
_entity_poly.pdbx_seq_one_letter_code
_entity_poly.pdbx_strand_id
1 'polypeptide(L)'
;MLKPQDIVILLKILASERPEQLLQKDLATYLCMSASEVHEGMKRLELSGLIAPVYRKSEESNSSKTIRMPIQAACEECLIYGVKYFFPVQLGVYTRGIPTSYAAPLFKKHILLGDDPIPVWPYAEGDQRGVALEPLYRSVPEALTKHPDQTFYELLVLIDAIRSGRARERKIAIELLREFYASKKRKSDIQFKNAGVGCEETRGIER
;
A
#
# COMPACT_ATOMS: atom_id res chain seq x y z
N MET A 1 10.62 16.15 -5.14
CA MET A 1 9.85 16.06 -3.89
C MET A 1 8.68 15.11 -4.11
N LEU A 2 8.41 14.20 -3.17
CA LEU A 2 7.26 13.29 -3.22
C LEU A 2 5.94 14.07 -3.22
N LYS A 3 4.94 13.52 -3.90
CA LYS A 3 3.56 14.00 -3.93
C LYS A 3 2.61 12.97 -3.30
N PRO A 4 1.42 13.38 -2.85
CA PRO A 4 0.46 12.45 -2.25
C PRO A 4 0.10 11.25 -3.16
N GLN A 5 -0.06 11.45 -4.47
CA GLN A 5 -0.32 10.35 -5.41
C GLN A 5 0.81 9.31 -5.47
N ASP A 6 2.05 9.70 -5.18
CA ASP A 6 3.19 8.78 -5.24
C ASP A 6 3.08 7.74 -4.12
N ILE A 7 2.59 8.14 -2.94
CA ILE A 7 2.29 7.21 -1.85
C ILE A 7 1.16 6.27 -2.24
N VAL A 8 0.10 6.76 -2.89
CA VAL A 8 -0.99 5.90 -3.38
C VAL A 8 -0.48 4.85 -4.36
N ILE A 9 0.40 5.23 -5.28
CA ILE A 9 1.09 4.30 -6.20
C ILE A 9 1.91 3.26 -5.42
N LEU A 10 2.72 3.71 -4.45
CA LEU A 10 3.54 2.83 -3.62
C LEU A 10 2.70 1.81 -2.85
N LEU A 11 1.61 2.25 -2.22
CA LEU A 11 0.71 1.38 -1.46
C LEU A 11 0.06 0.33 -2.36
N LYS A 12 -0.29 0.66 -3.60
CA LYS A 12 -0.84 -0.31 -4.56
C LYS A 12 0.19 -1.37 -4.95
N ILE A 13 1.46 -0.98 -5.14
CA ILE A 13 2.55 -1.93 -5.42
C ILE A 13 2.78 -2.83 -4.19
N LEU A 14 2.77 -2.27 -2.98
CA LEU A 14 2.92 -3.03 -1.73
C LEU A 14 1.78 -4.02 -1.51
N ALA A 15 0.54 -3.63 -1.82
CA ALA A 15 -0.64 -4.46 -1.71
C ALA A 15 -0.64 -5.65 -2.68
N SER A 16 0.06 -5.54 -3.82
CA SER A 16 0.12 -6.61 -4.80
C SER A 16 0.84 -7.85 -4.28
N GLU A 17 0.27 -9.03 -4.55
CA GLU A 17 0.91 -10.32 -4.28
C GLU A 17 2.05 -10.62 -5.26
N ARG A 18 1.90 -10.14 -6.51
CA ARG A 18 2.86 -10.33 -7.61
C ARG A 18 3.27 -8.97 -8.19
N PRO A 19 3.94 -8.11 -7.39
CA PRO A 19 4.34 -6.77 -7.82
C PRO A 19 5.24 -6.78 -9.07
N GLU A 20 5.95 -7.86 -9.34
CA GLU A 20 6.77 -8.03 -10.55
C GLU A 20 5.96 -8.12 -11.85
N GLN A 21 4.69 -8.52 -11.77
CA GLN A 21 3.78 -8.61 -12.92
C GLN A 21 3.04 -7.29 -13.16
N LEU A 22 3.04 -6.40 -12.17
CA LEU A 22 2.29 -5.14 -12.21
C LEU A 22 3.01 -4.10 -13.06
N LEU A 23 2.48 -3.79 -14.24
CA LEU A 23 3.04 -2.78 -15.13
C LEU A 23 2.49 -1.39 -14.79
N GLN A 24 3.19 -0.34 -15.22
CA GLN A 24 2.71 1.03 -15.01
C GLN A 24 1.35 1.31 -15.66
N LYS A 25 1.04 0.66 -16.79
CA LYS A 25 -0.29 0.75 -17.41
C LYS A 25 -1.39 0.15 -16.51
N ASP A 26 -1.06 -0.90 -15.76
CA ASP A 26 -2.01 -1.55 -14.86
C ASP A 26 -2.22 -0.68 -13.62
N LEU A 27 -1.17 -0.05 -13.11
CA LEU A 27 -1.27 0.97 -12.05
C LEU A 27 -2.17 2.14 -12.49
N ALA A 28 -2.00 2.65 -13.71
CA ALA A 28 -2.83 3.73 -14.25
C ALA A 28 -4.32 3.35 -14.26
N THR A 29 -4.63 2.15 -14.75
CA THR A 29 -5.99 1.59 -14.73
C THR A 29 -6.52 1.44 -13.30
N TYR A 30 -5.81 0.68 -12.45
CA TYR A 30 -6.30 0.34 -11.11
C TYR A 30 -6.41 1.53 -10.16
N LEU A 31 -5.61 2.58 -10.37
CA LEU A 31 -5.63 3.79 -9.54
C LEU A 31 -6.48 4.91 -10.14
N CYS A 32 -7.08 4.69 -11.31
CA CYS A 32 -7.79 5.72 -12.07
C CYS A 32 -6.93 6.99 -12.25
N MET A 33 -5.65 6.79 -12.58
CA MET A 33 -4.66 7.84 -12.82
C MET A 33 -4.24 7.82 -14.29
N SER A 34 -3.79 8.96 -14.81
CA SER A 34 -3.16 9.00 -16.13
C SER A 34 -1.81 8.28 -16.12
N ALA A 35 -1.39 7.78 -17.29
CA ALA A 35 -0.07 7.17 -17.47
C ALA A 35 1.07 8.12 -17.09
N SER A 36 0.91 9.43 -17.33
CA SER A 36 1.91 10.45 -16.97
C SER A 36 2.03 10.62 -15.45
N GLU A 37 0.91 10.64 -14.72
CA GLU A 37 0.93 10.71 -13.26
C GLU A 37 1.65 9.52 -12.64
N VAL A 38 1.39 8.31 -13.15
CA VAL A 38 2.06 7.09 -12.69
C VAL A 38 3.55 7.13 -13.02
N HIS A 39 3.92 7.45 -14.25
CA HIS A 39 5.32 7.49 -14.68
C HIS A 39 6.15 8.48 -13.86
N GLU A 40 5.63 9.69 -13.68
CA GLU A 40 6.29 10.72 -12.88
C GLU A 40 6.30 10.37 -11.39
N GLY A 41 5.29 9.66 -10.89
CA GLY A 41 5.27 9.13 -9.52
C GLY A 41 6.32 8.05 -9.30
N MET A 42 6.46 7.10 -10.23
CA MET A 42 7.49 6.07 -10.19
C MET A 42 8.91 6.67 -10.19
N LYS A 43 9.16 7.70 -10.99
CA LYS A 43 10.45 8.43 -10.97
C LYS A 43 10.73 9.06 -9.61
N ARG A 44 9.72 9.69 -8.99
CA ARG A 44 9.88 10.32 -7.66
C ARG A 44 10.09 9.27 -6.56
N LEU A 45 9.39 8.14 -6.63
CA LEU A 45 9.59 7.02 -5.71
C LEU A 45 11.01 6.45 -5.82
N GLU A 46 11.52 6.30 -7.05
CA GLU A 46 12.88 5.83 -7.31
C GLU A 46 13.91 6.84 -6.78
N LEU A 47 13.73 8.14 -7.09
CA LEU A 47 14.60 9.20 -6.59
C LEU A 47 14.62 9.28 -5.05
N SER A 48 13.50 8.96 -4.39
CA SER A 48 13.40 8.94 -2.93
C SER A 48 13.97 7.70 -2.26
N GLY A 49 14.40 6.69 -3.02
CA GLY A 49 14.89 5.42 -2.47
C GLY A 49 13.81 4.51 -1.89
N LEU A 50 12.52 4.79 -2.15
CA LEU A 50 11.42 3.93 -1.71
C LEU A 50 11.25 2.71 -2.63
N ILE A 51 11.64 2.83 -3.90
CA ILE A 51 11.71 1.72 -4.84
C ILE A 51 13.09 1.69 -5.50
N ALA A 52 13.54 0.50 -5.88
CA ALA A 52 14.81 0.32 -6.60
C ALA A 52 14.64 -0.62 -7.81
N PRO A 53 15.45 -0.45 -8.86
CA PRO A 53 15.53 -1.41 -9.95
C PRO A 53 16.09 -2.75 -9.45
N VAL A 54 15.44 -3.84 -9.84
CA VAL A 54 15.85 -5.22 -9.59
C VAL A 54 15.92 -5.93 -10.92
N TYR A 55 17.04 -6.60 -11.18
CA TYR A 55 17.23 -7.42 -12.36
C TYR A 55 16.66 -8.81 -12.11
N ARG A 56 15.70 -9.24 -12.93
CA ARG A 56 15.22 -10.61 -12.92
C ARG A 56 15.49 -11.24 -14.28
N LYS A 57 16.14 -12.41 -14.26
CA LYS A 57 16.24 -13.29 -15.42
C LYS A 57 14.87 -13.93 -15.63
N SER A 58 14.27 -13.70 -16.79
CA SER A 58 13.08 -14.45 -17.19
C SER A 58 13.53 -15.87 -17.55
N GLU A 59 12.83 -16.90 -17.06
CA GLU A 59 13.11 -18.29 -17.46
C GLU A 59 12.63 -18.55 -18.89
N GLU A 60 11.62 -17.81 -19.35
CA GLU A 60 10.97 -17.96 -20.66
C GLU A 60 11.65 -17.16 -21.78
N SER A 61 12.53 -16.22 -21.42
CA SER A 61 13.24 -15.39 -22.38
C SER A 61 14.63 -15.02 -21.86
N ASN A 62 15.67 -15.15 -22.69
CA ASN A 62 17.04 -14.70 -22.37
C ASN A 62 17.17 -13.17 -22.14
N SER A 63 16.07 -12.43 -22.02
CA SER A 63 16.04 -11.01 -21.70
C SER A 63 15.96 -10.80 -20.18
N SER A 64 16.92 -10.05 -19.65
CA SER A 64 16.85 -9.54 -18.28
C SER A 64 15.85 -8.38 -18.25
N LYS A 65 14.78 -8.51 -17.47
CA LYS A 65 13.81 -7.44 -17.28
C LYS A 65 14.13 -6.69 -15.99
N THR A 66 14.38 -5.39 -16.10
CA THR A 66 14.50 -4.51 -14.94
C THR A 66 13.11 -4.14 -14.45
N ILE A 67 12.75 -4.61 -13.27
CA ILE A 67 11.51 -4.25 -12.57
C ILE A 67 11.84 -3.32 -11.41
N ARG A 68 10.91 -2.43 -11.02
CA ARG A 68 11.11 -1.55 -9.86
C ARG A 68 10.34 -2.12 -8.68
N MET A 69 11.05 -2.37 -7.57
CA MET A 69 10.50 -3.04 -6.40
C MET A 69 10.59 -2.18 -5.15
N PRO A 70 9.60 -2.22 -4.25
CA PRO A 70 9.66 -1.50 -2.99
C PRO A 70 10.77 -2.00 -2.07
N ILE A 71 11.58 -1.07 -1.55
CA ILE A 71 12.55 -1.35 -0.50
C ILE A 71 11.79 -1.37 0.82
N GLN A 72 11.50 -2.58 1.33
CA GLN A 72 10.54 -2.77 2.43
C GLN A 72 10.87 -1.91 3.66
N ALA A 73 12.13 -1.89 4.11
CA ALA A 73 12.56 -1.13 5.28
C ALA A 73 12.38 0.40 5.08
N ALA A 74 12.75 0.92 3.91
CA ALA A 74 12.60 2.35 3.61
C ALA A 74 11.12 2.75 3.50
N CYS A 75 10.28 1.87 2.91
CA CYS A 75 8.84 2.08 2.85
C CYS A 75 8.22 2.10 4.24
N GLU A 76 8.56 1.11 5.09
CA GLU A 76 8.06 1.03 6.46
C GLU A 76 8.42 2.28 7.25
N GLU A 77 9.68 2.70 7.23
CA GLU A 77 10.14 3.92 7.90
C GLU A 77 9.39 5.17 7.41
N CYS A 78 9.30 5.35 6.09
CA CYS A 78 8.64 6.51 5.48
C CYS A 78 7.15 6.57 5.82
N LEU A 79 6.44 5.44 5.73
CA LEU A 79 5.00 5.36 5.99
C LEU A 79 4.67 5.51 7.49
N ILE A 80 5.55 5.10 8.40
CA ILE A 80 5.32 5.26 9.85
C ILE A 80 5.66 6.69 10.29
N TYR A 81 6.78 7.26 9.83
CA TYR A 81 7.32 8.48 10.42
C TYR A 81 7.19 9.72 9.52
N GLY A 82 7.19 9.56 8.20
CA GLY A 82 7.24 10.68 7.25
C GLY A 82 5.87 11.21 6.83
N VAL A 83 4.95 10.32 6.42
CA VAL A 83 3.69 10.70 5.76
C VAL A 83 2.83 11.70 6.53
N LYS A 84 2.79 11.62 7.87
CA LYS A 84 2.02 12.55 8.71
C LYS A 84 2.52 14.00 8.66
N TYR A 85 3.79 14.20 8.30
CA TYR A 85 4.40 15.53 8.16
C TYR A 85 4.36 16.03 6.73
N PHE A 86 4.50 15.13 5.75
CA PHE A 86 4.49 15.50 4.33
C PHE A 86 3.08 15.73 3.80
N PHE A 87 2.09 14.99 4.33
CA PHE A 87 0.71 15.00 3.87
C PHE A 87 -0.24 15.13 5.06
N PRO A 88 -0.16 16.24 5.83
CA PRO A 88 -1.07 16.48 6.93
C PRO A 88 -2.49 16.65 6.39
N VAL A 89 -3.48 16.17 7.16
CA VAL A 89 -4.89 16.32 6.82
C VAL A 89 -5.64 16.84 8.03
N GLN A 90 -6.65 17.67 7.77
CA GLN A 90 -7.62 18.12 8.76
C GLN A 90 -8.99 17.52 8.42
N LEU A 91 -9.77 17.24 9.46
CA LEU A 91 -11.15 16.82 9.28
C LEU A 91 -11.97 18.00 8.75
N GLY A 92 -12.75 17.74 7.72
CA GLY A 92 -13.63 18.70 7.07
C GLY A 92 -15.08 18.56 7.55
N VAL A 93 -15.98 19.02 6.69
CA VAL A 93 -17.43 19.06 6.96
C VAL A 93 -18.06 17.67 6.99
N TYR A 94 -19.24 17.58 7.61
CA TYR A 94 -20.03 16.35 7.59
C TYR A 94 -20.51 16.03 6.17
N THR A 95 -20.29 14.80 5.73
CA THR A 95 -20.57 14.34 4.38
C THR A 95 -20.88 12.84 4.36
N ARG A 96 -21.24 12.33 3.17
CA ARG A 96 -21.33 10.91 2.87
C ARG A 96 -20.04 10.43 2.21
N GLY A 97 -19.65 9.19 2.48
CA GLY A 97 -18.39 8.67 1.98
C GLY A 97 -18.09 7.23 2.38
N ILE A 98 -16.86 6.83 2.09
CA ILE A 98 -16.31 5.51 2.43
C ILE A 98 -15.58 5.64 3.78
N PRO A 99 -15.83 4.77 4.77
CA PRO A 99 -15.10 4.81 6.05
C PRO A 99 -13.58 4.73 5.87
N THR A 100 -12.86 5.57 6.60
CA THR A 100 -11.39 5.59 6.57
C THR A 100 -10.82 5.77 7.97
N SER A 101 -9.49 5.78 8.12
CA SER A 101 -8.80 5.94 9.40
C SER A 101 -9.33 4.92 10.42
N TYR A 102 -9.51 5.33 11.67
CA TYR A 102 -10.01 4.49 12.75
C TYR A 102 -11.45 3.98 12.56
N ALA A 103 -12.21 4.52 11.60
CA ALA A 103 -13.56 4.06 11.30
C ALA A 103 -13.61 2.91 10.29
N ALA A 104 -12.48 2.60 9.64
CA ALA A 104 -12.42 1.48 8.72
C ALA A 104 -12.70 0.15 9.44
N PRO A 105 -13.32 -0.84 8.78
CA PRO A 105 -13.61 -2.16 9.37
C PRO A 105 -12.42 -2.85 10.02
N LEU A 106 -11.20 -2.60 9.52
CA LEU A 106 -9.94 -3.10 10.07
C LEU A 106 -9.77 -2.79 11.56
N PHE A 107 -10.24 -1.63 12.03
CA PHE A 107 -10.06 -1.17 13.41
C PHE A 107 -11.14 -1.68 14.38
N LYS A 108 -12.22 -2.33 13.91
CA LYS A 108 -13.37 -2.73 14.75
C LYS A 108 -12.99 -3.59 15.97
N LYS A 109 -11.92 -4.39 15.87
CA LYS A 109 -11.44 -5.24 16.97
C LYS A 109 -10.58 -4.50 17.99
N HIS A 110 -10.09 -3.31 17.65
CA HIS A 110 -9.11 -2.55 18.44
C HIS A 110 -9.70 -1.27 19.03
N ILE A 111 -10.73 -0.74 18.38
CA ILE A 111 -11.36 0.55 18.69
C ILE A 111 -12.88 0.38 18.68
N LEU A 112 -13.49 0.67 19.83
CA LEU A 112 -14.93 0.84 19.93
C LEU A 112 -15.26 2.26 19.50
N LEU A 113 -16.10 2.39 18.47
CA LEU A 113 -16.63 3.68 18.04
C LEU A 113 -17.69 4.14 19.04
N GLY A 114 -17.60 5.40 19.46
CA GLY A 114 -18.66 6.07 20.23
C GLY A 114 -19.67 6.76 19.31
N ASP A 115 -20.36 7.75 19.85
CA ASP A 115 -21.38 8.53 19.11
C ASP A 115 -20.78 9.68 18.26
N ASP A 116 -19.47 9.91 18.35
CA ASP A 116 -18.76 10.91 17.55
C ASP A 116 -18.84 10.59 16.05
N PRO A 117 -19.00 11.59 15.17
CA PRO A 117 -18.93 11.40 13.73
C PRO A 117 -17.64 10.70 13.30
N ILE A 118 -17.78 9.65 12.48
CA ILE A 118 -16.64 8.89 11.97
C ILE A 118 -15.94 9.60 10.79
N PRO A 119 -14.63 9.43 10.57
CA PRO A 119 -13.97 9.89 9.36
C PRO A 119 -14.39 9.08 8.13
N VAL A 120 -14.72 9.78 7.04
CA VAL A 120 -15.05 9.19 5.74
C VAL A 120 -14.30 9.91 4.61
N TRP A 121 -13.85 9.18 3.59
CA TRP A 121 -13.46 9.81 2.33
C TRP A 121 -14.73 10.28 1.60
N PRO A 122 -14.88 11.58 1.30
CA PRO A 122 -16.05 12.10 0.60
C PRO A 122 -16.26 11.37 -0.73
N TYR A 123 -17.43 10.74 -0.88
CA TYR A 123 -17.78 10.00 -2.09
C TYR A 123 -19.30 9.88 -2.19
N ALA A 124 -19.87 10.31 -3.32
CA ALA A 124 -21.32 10.40 -3.49
C ALA A 124 -22.03 9.04 -3.34
N GLU A 125 -21.37 7.98 -3.80
CA GLU A 125 -21.86 6.60 -3.75
C GLU A 125 -21.48 5.87 -2.45
N GLY A 126 -20.86 6.57 -1.49
CA GLY A 126 -20.50 6.01 -0.18
C GLY A 126 -21.73 5.61 0.64
N ASP A 127 -21.59 4.59 1.47
CA ASP A 127 -22.67 4.01 2.27
C ASP A 127 -22.76 4.59 3.69
N GLN A 128 -21.75 5.35 4.13
CA GLN A 128 -21.65 5.88 5.49
C GLN A 128 -21.62 7.40 5.51
N ARG A 129 -21.95 7.98 6.67
CA ARG A 129 -21.91 9.42 6.90
C ARG A 129 -21.03 9.76 8.09
N GLY A 130 -20.31 10.87 7.97
CA GLY A 130 -19.29 11.25 8.94
C GLY A 130 -18.57 12.54 8.56
N VAL A 131 -17.49 12.85 9.26
CA VAL A 131 -16.64 13.99 8.95
C VAL A 131 -15.71 13.68 7.77
N ALA A 132 -15.64 14.59 6.81
CA ALA A 132 -14.78 14.45 5.65
C ALA A 132 -13.32 14.33 6.07
N LEU A 133 -12.60 13.37 5.51
CA LEU A 133 -11.15 13.31 5.53
C LEU A 133 -10.69 13.25 4.09
N GLU A 134 -9.85 14.20 3.67
CA GLU A 134 -9.36 14.24 2.29
C GLU A 134 -8.45 13.01 2.02
N PRO A 135 -8.76 12.16 1.01
CA PRO A 135 -7.89 11.04 0.68
C PRO A 135 -6.50 11.52 0.27
N LEU A 136 -5.47 10.66 0.37
CA LEU A 136 -4.13 11.01 -0.15
C LEU A 136 -4.19 11.49 -1.59
N TYR A 137 -5.07 10.91 -2.39
CA TYR A 137 -5.28 11.39 -3.74
C TYR A 137 -6.75 11.29 -4.14
N ARG A 138 -7.21 12.27 -4.91
CA ARG A 138 -8.61 12.41 -5.33
C ARG A 138 -9.21 11.16 -5.97
N SER A 139 -8.39 10.33 -6.63
CA SER A 139 -8.87 9.12 -7.30
C SER A 139 -9.07 7.93 -6.37
N VAL A 140 -8.65 7.99 -5.09
CA VAL A 140 -8.71 6.84 -4.17
C VAL A 140 -10.13 6.26 -4.02
N PRO A 141 -11.19 7.05 -3.75
CA PRO A 141 -12.55 6.49 -3.61
C PRO A 141 -13.05 5.83 -4.90
N GLU A 142 -12.80 6.47 -6.05
CA GLU A 142 -13.18 5.94 -7.36
C GLU A 142 -12.40 4.65 -7.69
N ALA A 143 -11.10 4.62 -7.43
CA ALA A 143 -10.23 3.48 -7.67
C ALA A 143 -10.68 2.26 -6.86
N LEU A 144 -11.02 2.43 -5.58
CA LEU A 144 -11.52 1.35 -4.73
C LEU A 144 -12.90 0.84 -5.16
N THR A 145 -13.73 1.72 -5.70
CA THR A 145 -15.07 1.34 -6.20
C THR A 145 -14.97 0.58 -7.52
N LYS A 146 -14.16 1.05 -8.47
CA LYS A 146 -13.98 0.43 -9.79
C LYS A 146 -13.10 -0.83 -9.75
N HIS A 147 -12.10 -0.84 -8.88
CA HIS A 147 -11.12 -1.91 -8.76
C HIS A 147 -10.92 -2.32 -7.29
N PRO A 148 -11.91 -3.02 -6.69
CA PRO A 148 -11.85 -3.42 -5.29
C PRO A 148 -10.58 -4.21 -4.95
N ASP A 149 -9.86 -3.75 -3.95
CA ASP A 149 -8.64 -4.38 -3.44
C ASP A 149 -8.57 -4.15 -1.93
N GLN A 150 -8.86 -5.21 -1.18
CA GLN A 150 -8.96 -5.14 0.28
C GLN A 150 -7.63 -4.77 0.94
N THR A 151 -6.51 -5.34 0.47
CA THR A 151 -5.18 -5.05 1.03
C THR A 151 -4.79 -3.60 0.76
N PHE A 152 -5.08 -3.09 -0.43
CA PHE A 152 -4.83 -1.70 -0.78
C PHE A 152 -5.69 -0.74 0.06
N TYR A 153 -6.98 -1.04 0.24
CA TYR A 153 -7.86 -0.30 1.13
C TYR A 153 -7.31 -0.27 2.56
N GLU A 154 -6.94 -1.43 3.12
CA GLU A 154 -6.40 -1.54 4.48
C GLU A 154 -5.12 -0.72 4.66
N LEU A 155 -4.20 -0.77 3.70
CA LEU A 155 -3.00 0.06 3.74
C LEU A 155 -3.35 1.56 3.72
N LEU A 156 -4.26 1.99 2.85
CA LEU A 156 -4.68 3.40 2.79
C LEU A 156 -5.25 3.86 4.14
N VAL A 157 -6.16 3.11 4.74
CA VAL A 157 -6.79 3.51 6.02
C VAL A 157 -5.80 3.48 7.20
N LEU A 158 -4.78 2.62 7.17
CA LEU A 158 -3.68 2.67 8.14
C LEU A 158 -2.90 3.98 8.01
N ILE A 159 -2.57 4.41 6.78
CA ILE A 159 -1.89 5.69 6.57
C ILE A 159 -2.79 6.87 6.98
N ASP A 160 -4.10 6.77 6.76
CA ASP A 160 -5.08 7.76 7.22
C ASP A 160 -5.07 7.88 8.76
N ALA A 161 -5.08 6.74 9.47
CA ALA A 161 -4.98 6.72 10.92
C ALA A 161 -3.64 7.29 11.43
N ILE A 162 -2.53 7.07 10.72
CA ILE A 162 -1.21 7.64 11.04
C ILE A 162 -1.22 9.17 10.87
N ARG A 163 -1.84 9.71 9.82
CA ARG A 163 -1.85 11.16 9.54
C ARG A 163 -2.87 11.95 10.34
N SER A 164 -4.05 11.39 10.64
CA SER A 164 -5.17 12.12 11.25
C SER A 164 -5.57 11.64 12.64
N GLY A 165 -5.22 10.40 13.00
CA GLY A 165 -5.72 9.78 14.22
C GLY A 165 -5.12 10.35 15.50
N ARG A 166 -5.80 10.13 16.63
CA ARG A 166 -5.31 10.40 17.99
C ARG A 166 -4.15 9.47 18.36
N ALA A 167 -3.49 9.72 19.49
CA ALA A 167 -2.33 8.94 19.93
C ALA A 167 -2.58 7.42 19.96
N ARG A 168 -3.77 6.98 20.42
CA ARG A 168 -4.16 5.56 20.45
C ARG A 168 -4.33 4.99 19.04
N GLU A 169 -5.06 5.68 18.18
CA GLU A 169 -5.34 5.25 16.79
C GLU A 169 -4.05 5.14 15.98
N ARG A 170 -3.16 6.14 16.09
CA ARG A 170 -1.84 6.11 15.45
C ARG A 170 -1.00 4.93 15.93
N LYS A 171 -0.99 4.66 17.24
CA LYS A 171 -0.23 3.52 17.80
C LYS A 171 -0.71 2.20 17.19
N ILE A 172 -2.02 1.95 17.19
CA ILE A 172 -2.61 0.74 16.63
C ILE A 172 -2.31 0.63 15.12
N ALA A 173 -2.44 1.73 14.37
CA ALA A 173 -2.16 1.73 12.94
C ALA A 173 -0.69 1.38 12.63
N ILE A 174 0.25 1.89 13.43
CA ILE A 174 1.68 1.56 13.30
C ILE A 174 1.93 0.09 13.61
N GLU A 175 1.30 -0.47 14.65
CA GLU A 175 1.41 -1.88 15.00
C GLU A 175 0.90 -2.79 13.86
N LEU A 176 -0.30 -2.51 13.33
CA LEU A 176 -0.87 -3.25 12.21
C LEU A 176 -0.03 -3.13 10.92
N LEU A 177 0.52 -1.95 10.64
CA LEU A 177 1.40 -1.77 9.49
C LEU A 177 2.69 -2.59 9.62
N ARG A 178 3.27 -2.68 10.82
CA ARG A 178 4.44 -3.55 11.09
C ARG A 178 4.08 -5.03 10.92
N GLU A 179 2.90 -5.44 11.37
CA GLU A 179 2.42 -6.81 11.17
C GLU A 179 2.28 -7.15 9.68
N PHE A 180 1.77 -6.22 8.87
CA PHE A 180 1.72 -6.35 7.41
C PHE A 180 3.12 -6.64 6.83
N TYR A 181 4.12 -5.83 7.15
CA TYR A 181 5.50 -6.04 6.68
C TYR A 181 6.12 -7.35 7.18
N ALA A 182 5.89 -7.71 8.44
CA ALA A 182 6.35 -8.97 9.01
C ALA A 182 5.73 -10.18 8.30
N SER A 183 4.46 -10.09 7.91
CA SER A 183 3.77 -11.14 7.15
C SER A 183 4.34 -11.32 5.74
N LYS A 184 4.69 -10.23 5.04
CA LYS A 184 5.38 -10.28 3.74
C LYS A 184 6.75 -10.93 3.84
N LYS A 185 7.54 -10.59 4.86
CA LYS A 185 8.86 -11.19 5.08
C LYS A 185 8.77 -12.70 5.28
N ARG A 186 7.81 -13.18 6.07
CA ARG A 186 7.59 -14.64 6.23
C ARG A 186 7.25 -15.31 4.91
N LYS A 187 6.39 -14.71 4.08
CA LYS A 187 6.02 -15.26 2.76
C LYS A 187 7.23 -15.31 1.81
N SER A 188 8.07 -14.26 1.79
CA SER A 188 9.29 -14.28 0.97
C SER A 188 10.26 -15.38 1.43
N ASP A 189 10.48 -15.51 2.74
CA ASP A 189 11.41 -16.49 3.30
C ASP A 189 10.95 -17.93 3.00
N ILE A 190 9.64 -18.20 3.03
CA ILE A 190 9.07 -19.51 2.66
C ILE A 190 9.24 -19.79 1.16
N GLN A 191 9.03 -18.80 0.29
CA GLN A 191 9.26 -18.96 -1.15
C GLN A 191 10.73 -19.25 -1.48
N PHE A 192 11.67 -18.58 -0.81
CA PHE A 192 13.11 -18.86 -0.95
C PHE A 192 13.47 -20.27 -0.47
N LYS A 193 12.92 -20.72 0.66
CA LYS A 193 13.13 -22.10 1.14
C LYS A 193 12.58 -23.14 0.17
N ASN A 194 11.37 -22.96 -0.34
CA ASN A 194 10.75 -23.90 -1.28
C ASN A 194 11.47 -23.94 -2.64
N ALA A 195 12.06 -22.82 -3.09
CA ALA A 195 12.88 -22.78 -4.30
C ALA A 195 14.28 -23.41 -4.10
N GLY A 196 14.77 -23.50 -2.87
CA GLY A 196 16.07 -24.09 -2.52
C GLY A 196 16.08 -25.61 -2.31
N VAL A 197 14.92 -26.26 -2.19
CA VAL A 197 14.79 -27.72 -1.94
C VAL A 197 14.91 -28.55 -3.25
N GLY A 198 15.14 -27.92 -4.40
CA GLY A 198 15.27 -28.59 -5.70
C GLY A 198 16.67 -29.07 -6.09
N CYS A 199 17.71 -28.92 -5.25
CA CYS A 199 19.09 -29.25 -5.60
C CYS A 199 19.83 -30.03 -4.49
N GLU A 200 19.33 -31.20 -4.08
CA GLU A 200 20.14 -32.16 -3.31
C GLU A 200 19.56 -33.58 -3.40
N GLU A 201 19.70 -34.24 -4.55
CA GLU A 201 19.76 -35.72 -4.64
C GLU A 201 20.23 -36.19 -6.02
N THR A 202 21.52 -35.98 -6.31
CA THR A 202 22.28 -36.88 -7.20
C THR A 202 23.74 -36.88 -6.73
N ARG A 203 24.14 -37.88 -5.95
CA ARG A 203 25.53 -38.39 -5.89
C ARG A 203 25.60 -39.65 -5.02
N GLY A 204 25.94 -40.76 -5.66
CA GLY A 204 26.23 -42.06 -5.07
C GLY A 204 25.11 -43.06 -5.39
N ILE A 205 25.31 -44.14 -6.14
CA ILE A 205 26.48 -45.02 -6.21
C ILE A 205 26.54 -45.64 -7.62
N GLU A 206 27.61 -45.37 -8.36
CA GLU A 206 28.16 -46.30 -9.36
C GLU A 206 29.49 -46.81 -8.79
N ARG A 207 29.50 -48.07 -8.37
CA ARG A 207 30.54 -49.11 -8.53
C ARG A 207 30.39 -50.18 -7.46
#